data_AF-A0A1V1WZU1-F1
#
_entry.id   AF-A0A1V1WZU1-F1
#
_cell.length_a   1.000
_cell.length_b   1.000
_cell.length_c   1.000
_cell.angle_alpha   90.00
_cell.angle_beta   90.00
_cell.angle_gamma   90.00
#
_symmetry.space_group_name_H-M   'P 1'
#
loop_
_entity.id
_entity.type
_entity.pdbx_description
1 polymer ?
#
loop_
_entity_poly.entity_id
_entity_poly.type
_entity_poly.pdbx_seq_one_letter_code
_entity_poly.pdbx_strand_id
1 'polypeptide(L)'
;MPNWTNDLKGIIFNWPIVTLVLITVLLLVSLLLIKVGILKRLRIKWIDMDFTPLRDFLGGRKDRGDQVGNKLFSNTDDPRFIEMFMSLALGAKRIVLIGTGLNVIDHHKKLFFDLVDKTTDNCRWEIYVANPYSPAIEDRLIEEGTGPKQPVAKDKLIDRLNRLLKKKQTLLPKDSFVVKLFSHYPTLSMFIIDNDYFYYPYGFRLLGDYSPLTHYSKTESRDNPMIEFLNKQYDSIKNRALDAELIFDIYEKQSLSDLERENIQKKLIPFAIYIVPEAGSACYKFGTNILGYDLRKNCRTKTQEFKDYFGQASYFGFHLTVADALYYADEYEIELLKKGIKSLVKEFQPFDLQFELQERFPDDRSISLACVDESGALETLHFEFVHRCYRRAVASNYSEVFGEKKAKTNRNYAKNPVRSEKMIKRYKAPYILRYFKPHFSLLTDVPPEKMAEVFRDLKSRVPESPVRIRSLCLMTRTQNQSYWEIMKDGELHFG
;
A
#
# COMPACT_ATOMS: atom_id res chain seq x y z
N MET A 1 -4.21 -60.42 -1.56
CA MET A 1 -4.28 -59.17 -2.34
C MET A 1 -4.12 -59.53 -3.81
N PRO A 2 -5.03 -59.13 -4.72
CA PRO A 2 -4.92 -59.46 -6.13
C PRO A 2 -3.72 -58.74 -6.76
N ASN A 3 -3.05 -59.39 -7.70
CA ASN A 3 -1.84 -58.89 -8.33
C ASN A 3 -2.20 -57.98 -9.52
N TRP A 4 -2.62 -56.73 -9.22
CA TRP A 4 -3.13 -55.73 -10.17
C TRP A 4 -2.20 -55.41 -11.35
N THR A 5 -0.90 -55.72 -11.24
CA THR A 5 0.11 -55.44 -12.27
C THR A 5 0.02 -56.35 -13.49
N ASN A 6 -0.54 -57.57 -13.33
CA ASN A 6 -0.68 -58.51 -14.44
C ASN A 6 -1.94 -58.25 -15.28
N ASP A 7 -3.04 -57.81 -14.66
CA ASP A 7 -4.29 -57.49 -15.37
C ASP A 7 -4.17 -56.21 -16.22
N LEU A 8 -3.38 -55.23 -15.76
CA LEU A 8 -3.20 -53.98 -16.51
C LEU A 8 -2.46 -54.20 -17.83
N LYS A 9 -1.50 -55.14 -17.88
CA LYS A 9 -0.83 -55.53 -19.13
C LYS A 9 -1.78 -56.23 -20.08
N GLY A 10 -2.65 -57.12 -19.58
CA GLY A 10 -3.65 -57.80 -20.39
C GLY A 10 -4.66 -56.82 -21.02
N ILE A 11 -5.13 -55.83 -20.26
CA ILE A 11 -6.09 -54.83 -20.71
C ILE A 11 -5.46 -53.88 -21.75
N ILE A 12 -4.22 -53.44 -21.55
CA ILE A 12 -3.55 -52.51 -22.47
C ILE A 12 -3.17 -53.18 -23.80
N PHE A 13 -2.85 -54.47 -23.81
CA PHE A 13 -2.44 -55.18 -25.04
C PHE A 13 -3.58 -55.83 -25.83
N ASN A 14 -4.70 -56.20 -25.19
CA ASN A 14 -5.82 -56.85 -25.88
C ASN A 14 -6.88 -55.88 -26.42
N TRP A 15 -6.81 -54.59 -26.09
CA TRP A 15 -7.79 -53.59 -26.52
C TRP A 15 -7.13 -52.54 -27.40
N PRO A 16 -7.08 -52.73 -28.72
CA PRO A 16 -6.36 -51.84 -29.64
C PRO A 16 -6.83 -50.37 -29.56
N ILE A 17 -8.09 -50.15 -29.20
CA ILE A 17 -8.65 -48.80 -28.97
C ILE A 17 -7.99 -48.14 -27.75
N VAL A 18 -7.83 -48.86 -26.64
CA VAL A 18 -7.22 -48.34 -25.41
C VAL A 18 -5.75 -48.02 -25.62
N THR A 19 -5.02 -48.89 -26.35
CA THR A 19 -3.64 -48.65 -26.74
C THR A 19 -3.50 -47.40 -27.61
N LEU A 20 -4.38 -47.23 -28.61
CA LEU A 20 -4.37 -46.08 -29.51
C LEU A 20 -4.63 -44.76 -28.77
N VAL A 21 -5.60 -44.76 -27.84
CA VAL A 21 -5.90 -43.59 -26.99
C VAL A 21 -4.70 -43.22 -26.12
N LEU A 22 -4.07 -44.19 -25.47
CA LEU A 22 -2.87 -43.96 -24.63
C LEU A 22 -1.70 -43.39 -25.44
N ILE A 23 -1.43 -43.93 -26.63
CA ILE A 23 -0.39 -43.42 -27.54
C ILE A 23 -0.71 -41.98 -27.96
N THR A 24 -1.97 -41.69 -28.28
CA THR A 24 -2.41 -40.35 -28.70
C THR A 24 -2.24 -39.33 -27.57
N VAL A 25 -2.62 -39.69 -26.34
CA VAL A 25 -2.45 -38.83 -25.16
C VAL A 25 -0.95 -38.58 -24.89
N LEU A 26 -0.11 -39.61 -24.96
CA LEU A 26 1.34 -39.47 -24.76
C LEU A 26 1.99 -38.57 -25.83
N LEU A 27 1.54 -38.68 -27.09
CA LEU A 27 1.99 -37.82 -28.18
C LEU A 27 1.56 -36.36 -27.98
N LEU A 28 0.32 -36.12 -27.56
CA LEU A 28 -0.18 -34.77 -27.27
C LEU A 28 0.56 -34.12 -26.10
N VAL A 29 0.82 -34.87 -25.02
CA VAL A 29 1.61 -34.39 -23.88
C VAL A 29 3.05 -34.09 -24.30
N SER A 30 3.67 -34.96 -25.10
CA SER A 30 5.03 -34.74 -25.62
C SER A 30 5.11 -33.51 -26.52
N LEU A 31 4.14 -33.32 -27.42
CA LEU A 31 4.03 -32.13 -28.28
C LEU A 31 3.82 -30.85 -27.46
N LEU A 32 3.02 -30.91 -26.40
CA LEU A 32 2.81 -29.79 -25.48
C LEU A 32 4.11 -29.43 -24.76
N LEU A 33 4.85 -30.43 -24.25
CA LEU A 33 6.13 -30.23 -23.57
C LEU A 33 7.20 -29.69 -24.53
N ILE A 34 7.26 -30.18 -25.77
CA ILE A 34 8.13 -29.65 -26.83
C ILE A 34 7.75 -28.20 -27.13
N LYS A 35 6.47 -27.88 -27.28
CA LYS A 35 5.99 -26.52 -27.55
C LYS A 35 6.31 -25.58 -26.40
N VAL A 36 6.14 -26.01 -25.14
CA VAL A 36 6.54 -25.24 -23.94
C VAL A 36 8.06 -25.06 -23.87
N GLY A 37 8.84 -26.09 -24.22
CA GLY A 37 10.30 -26.03 -24.30
C GLY A 37 10.80 -25.10 -25.40
N ILE A 38 10.19 -25.13 -26.58
CA ILE A 38 10.46 -24.22 -27.70
C ILE A 38 10.05 -22.80 -27.33
N LEU A 39 8.87 -22.59 -26.73
CA LEU A 39 8.43 -21.27 -26.27
C LEU A 39 9.35 -20.72 -25.17
N LYS A 40 9.84 -21.56 -24.23
CA LYS A 40 10.87 -21.17 -23.27
C LYS A 40 12.19 -20.81 -23.97
N ARG A 41 12.67 -21.62 -24.91
CA ARG A 41 13.92 -21.34 -25.66
C ARG A 41 13.81 -20.10 -26.55
N LEU A 42 12.68 -19.86 -27.19
CA LEU A 42 12.42 -18.65 -27.98
C LEU A 42 12.32 -17.43 -27.05
N ARG A 43 11.66 -17.55 -25.90
CA ARG A 43 11.61 -16.50 -24.89
C ARG A 43 12.99 -16.19 -24.30
N ILE A 44 13.85 -17.20 -24.14
CA ILE A 44 15.26 -17.03 -23.73
C ILE A 44 16.08 -16.38 -24.85
N LYS A 45 15.93 -16.78 -26.12
CA LYS A 45 16.62 -16.14 -27.26
C LYS A 45 16.20 -14.69 -27.51
N TRP A 46 14.96 -14.30 -27.19
CA TRP A 46 14.54 -12.89 -27.20
C TRP A 46 15.13 -12.08 -26.03
N ILE A 47 15.55 -12.76 -24.95
CA ILE A 47 16.17 -12.14 -23.77
C ILE A 47 17.70 -12.08 -23.92
N ASP A 48 18.31 -12.98 -24.69
CA ASP A 48 19.71 -12.91 -25.13
C ASP A 48 19.89 -11.95 -26.33
N MET A 49 19.23 -10.78 -26.31
CA MET A 49 19.74 -9.67 -27.10
C MET A 49 21.08 -9.29 -26.51
N ASP A 50 22.15 -9.71 -27.17
CA ASP A 50 23.47 -9.22 -26.88
C ASP A 50 23.44 -7.70 -27.01
N PHE A 51 23.49 -6.99 -25.87
CA PHE A 51 23.55 -5.53 -25.81
C PHE A 51 24.98 -5.02 -25.97
N THR A 52 25.96 -5.91 -26.19
CA THR A 52 27.34 -5.55 -26.53
C THR A 52 27.42 -4.61 -27.74
N PRO A 53 26.62 -4.77 -28.82
CA PRO A 53 26.57 -3.79 -29.91
C PRO A 53 26.03 -2.41 -29.48
N LEU A 54 25.10 -2.33 -28.52
CA LEU A 54 24.62 -1.04 -27.99
C LEU A 54 25.67 -0.40 -27.07
N ARG A 55 26.36 -1.21 -26.27
CA ARG A 55 27.49 -0.82 -25.42
C ARG A 55 28.69 -0.37 -26.25
N ASP A 56 28.98 -1.04 -27.36
CA ASP A 56 30.05 -0.72 -28.31
C ASP A 56 29.65 0.46 -29.21
N PHE A 57 28.36 0.61 -29.53
CA PHE A 57 27.85 1.80 -30.23
C PHE A 57 27.95 3.05 -29.35
N LEU A 58 27.67 2.94 -28.05
CA LEU A 58 27.80 4.02 -27.07
C LEU A 58 29.25 4.23 -26.59
N GLY A 59 30.07 3.17 -26.57
CA GLY A 59 31.44 3.18 -26.07
C GLY A 59 32.55 3.26 -27.13
N GLY A 60 32.23 3.12 -28.42
CA GLY A 60 33.20 2.80 -29.48
C GLY A 60 33.28 3.74 -30.69
N ARG A 61 32.50 4.82 -30.78
CA ARG A 61 32.73 5.86 -31.80
C ARG A 61 33.59 6.99 -31.23
N LYS A 62 34.91 6.83 -31.30
CA LYS A 62 35.88 7.88 -30.97
C LYS A 62 35.94 9.03 -31.98
N ASP A 63 35.47 8.84 -33.22
CA ASP A 63 35.81 9.77 -34.33
C ASP A 63 34.62 10.51 -34.97
N ARG A 64 33.48 10.67 -34.28
CA ARG A 64 32.43 11.62 -34.73
C ARG A 64 31.89 12.46 -33.59
N GLY A 65 32.62 13.55 -33.30
CA GLY A 65 32.07 14.78 -32.73
C GLY A 65 32.11 14.87 -31.21
N ASP A 66 33.13 15.56 -30.70
CA ASP A 66 33.43 15.94 -29.31
C ASP A 66 32.31 16.64 -28.51
N GLN A 67 31.07 16.70 -29.00
CA GLN A 67 29.95 17.32 -28.28
C GLN A 67 28.97 16.33 -27.61
N VAL A 68 29.00 15.04 -27.98
CA VAL A 68 28.14 14.01 -27.32
C VAL A 68 28.81 13.43 -26.07
N GLY A 69 30.14 13.42 -26.02
CA GLY A 69 30.94 12.80 -24.96
C GLY A 69 30.77 13.41 -23.56
N ASN A 70 30.34 14.66 -23.47
CA ASN A 70 30.14 15.37 -22.18
C ASN A 70 28.75 15.16 -21.57
N LYS A 71 27.81 14.55 -22.30
CA LYS A 71 26.43 14.36 -21.83
C LYS A 71 26.09 12.94 -21.41
N LEU A 72 26.99 11.98 -21.60
CA LEU A 72 26.76 10.57 -21.29
C LEU A 72 27.86 10.02 -20.36
N PHE A 73 27.44 9.51 -19.21
CA PHE A 73 28.29 8.85 -18.24
C PHE A 73 27.92 7.38 -18.12
N SER A 74 28.91 6.56 -17.79
CA SER A 74 28.74 5.11 -17.69
C SER A 74 27.74 4.70 -16.60
N ASN A 75 27.75 5.41 -15.47
CA ASN A 75 26.84 5.27 -14.34
C ASN A 75 27.06 6.45 -13.35
N THR A 76 26.48 6.36 -12.15
CA THR A 76 26.64 7.37 -11.10
C THR A 76 28.01 7.38 -10.41
N ASP A 77 28.86 6.39 -10.66
CA ASP A 77 30.22 6.27 -10.12
C ASP A 77 31.28 6.69 -11.14
N ASP A 78 30.87 7.12 -12.34
CA ASP A 78 31.75 7.66 -13.37
C ASP A 78 32.48 8.90 -12.80
N PRO A 79 33.83 8.91 -12.72
CA PRO A 79 34.56 10.02 -12.13
C PRO A 79 34.24 11.37 -12.76
N ARG A 80 33.94 11.40 -14.07
CA ARG A 80 33.57 12.61 -14.80
C ARG A 80 32.23 13.17 -14.34
N PHE A 81 31.28 12.30 -14.03
CA PHE A 81 30.01 12.71 -13.45
C PHE A 81 30.21 13.27 -12.05
N ILE A 82 30.98 12.59 -11.20
CA ILE A 82 31.24 13.03 -9.82
C ILE A 82 31.91 14.41 -9.81
N GLU A 83 32.92 14.62 -10.63
CA GLU A 83 33.59 15.92 -10.77
C GLU A 83 32.61 17.02 -11.20
N MET A 84 31.82 16.76 -12.25
CA MET A 84 30.82 17.71 -12.75
C MET A 84 29.74 18.02 -11.72
N PHE A 85 29.18 16.99 -11.07
CA PHE A 85 28.16 17.13 -10.03
C PHE A 85 28.68 18.00 -8.88
N MET A 86 29.91 17.74 -8.41
CA MET A 86 30.51 18.50 -7.32
C MET A 86 30.77 19.96 -7.70
N SER A 87 31.27 20.20 -8.91
CA SER A 87 31.51 21.55 -9.42
C SER A 87 30.23 22.37 -9.47
N LEU A 88 29.15 21.80 -10.04
CA LEU A 88 27.85 22.46 -10.10
C LEU A 88 27.24 22.67 -8.71
N ALA A 89 27.31 21.67 -7.84
CA ALA A 89 26.64 21.72 -6.55
C ALA A 89 27.24 22.76 -5.58
N LEU A 90 28.54 23.04 -5.65
CA LEU A 90 29.20 24.01 -4.75
C LEU A 90 28.67 25.45 -4.91
N GLY A 91 28.19 25.82 -6.10
CA GLY A 91 27.63 27.14 -6.39
C GLY A 91 26.11 27.18 -6.51
N ALA A 92 25.44 26.05 -6.26
CA ALA A 92 24.03 25.90 -6.56
C ALA A 92 23.13 26.63 -5.55
N LYS A 93 22.01 27.18 -6.04
CA LYS A 93 20.94 27.71 -5.17
C LYS A 93 19.92 26.64 -4.81
N ARG A 94 19.78 25.62 -5.65
CA ARG A 94 18.84 24.51 -5.45
C ARG A 94 19.39 23.20 -5.98
N ILE A 95 19.32 22.18 -5.15
CA ILE A 95 19.68 20.79 -5.50
C ILE A 95 18.49 19.88 -5.19
N VAL A 96 18.07 19.11 -6.18
CA VAL A 96 17.02 18.10 -6.04
C VAL A 96 17.58 16.73 -6.38
N LEU A 97 17.37 15.75 -5.52
CA LEU A 97 17.73 14.36 -5.76
C LEU A 97 16.48 13.49 -5.67
N ILE A 98 16.26 12.64 -6.66
CA ILE A 98 15.11 11.71 -6.72
C ILE A 98 15.61 10.32 -7.06
N GLY A 99 15.28 9.33 -6.22
CA GLY A 99 15.57 7.93 -6.53
C GLY A 99 15.26 6.96 -5.41
N THR A 100 15.12 5.68 -5.73
CA THR A 100 14.92 4.58 -4.77
C THR A 100 16.14 4.37 -3.88
N GLY A 101 17.33 4.49 -4.46
CA GLY A 101 18.61 4.25 -3.79
C GLY A 101 19.49 5.49 -3.64
N LEU A 102 19.45 6.42 -4.60
CA LEU A 102 20.40 7.53 -4.69
C LEU A 102 21.84 7.08 -4.40
N ASN A 103 22.40 6.18 -5.22
CA ASN A 103 23.70 5.54 -4.99
C ASN A 103 24.83 6.55 -4.69
N VAL A 104 24.76 7.75 -5.28
CA VAL A 104 25.68 8.86 -5.01
C VAL A 104 25.81 9.20 -3.51
N ILE A 105 24.72 9.08 -2.74
CA ILE A 105 24.71 9.32 -1.29
C ILE A 105 25.48 8.23 -0.54
N ASP A 106 25.46 6.99 -1.04
CA ASP A 106 26.09 5.86 -0.35
C ASP A 106 27.55 5.67 -0.76
N HIS A 107 27.83 5.64 -2.06
CA HIS A 107 29.18 5.40 -2.59
C HIS A 107 30.11 6.57 -2.29
N HIS A 108 29.56 7.79 -2.21
CA HIS A 108 30.31 9.01 -1.93
C HIS A 108 29.83 9.72 -0.67
N LYS A 109 29.43 8.94 0.35
CA LYS A 109 28.82 9.45 1.59
C LYS A 109 29.53 10.64 2.23
N LYS A 110 30.85 10.57 2.40
CA LYS A 110 31.64 11.66 3.00
C LYS A 110 31.51 12.92 2.15
N LEU A 111 31.79 12.78 0.85
CA LEU A 111 31.71 13.86 -0.12
C LEU A 111 30.32 14.51 -0.16
N PHE A 112 29.27 13.69 -0.14
CA PHE A 112 27.89 14.15 -0.12
C PHE A 112 27.58 14.99 1.13
N PHE A 113 27.89 14.48 2.32
CA PHE A 113 27.60 15.22 3.55
C PHE A 113 28.47 16.46 3.72
N ASP A 114 29.73 16.41 3.28
CA ASP A 114 30.62 17.59 3.24
C ASP A 114 30.05 18.67 2.31
N LEU A 115 29.46 18.27 1.17
CA LEU A 115 28.81 19.19 0.24
C LEU A 115 27.54 19.79 0.82
N VAL A 116 26.70 18.99 1.49
CA VAL A 116 25.52 19.49 2.21
C VAL A 116 25.94 20.54 3.24
N ASP A 117 26.96 20.26 4.06
CA ASP A 117 27.45 21.21 5.06
C ASP A 117 27.93 22.53 4.46
N LYS A 118 28.63 22.47 3.32
CA LYS A 118 29.15 23.67 2.66
C LYS A 118 28.10 24.53 1.98
N THR A 119 26.95 23.95 1.62
CA THR A 119 25.99 24.61 0.73
C THR A 119 24.69 24.99 1.42
N THR A 120 24.32 24.35 2.54
CA THR A 120 22.97 24.46 3.13
C THR A 120 22.58 25.90 3.53
N ASP A 121 23.54 26.78 3.84
CA ASP A 121 23.26 28.18 4.18
C ASP A 121 22.71 28.98 2.99
N ASN A 122 23.05 28.61 1.76
CA ASN A 122 22.71 29.34 0.54
C ASN A 122 22.00 28.46 -0.52
N CYS A 123 21.81 27.17 -0.24
CA CYS A 123 21.26 26.19 -1.16
C CYS A 123 20.07 25.47 -0.52
N ARG A 124 18.98 25.36 -1.28
CA ARG A 124 17.85 24.51 -0.94
C ARG A 124 18.04 23.09 -1.47
N TRP A 125 18.14 22.14 -0.57
CA TRP A 125 18.14 20.71 -0.83
C TRP A 125 16.73 20.11 -0.76
N GLU A 126 16.37 19.35 -1.78
CA GLU A 126 15.17 18.52 -1.77
C GLU A 126 15.51 17.07 -2.15
N ILE A 127 15.33 16.14 -1.22
CA ILE A 127 15.67 14.73 -1.42
C ILE A 127 14.38 13.91 -1.38
N TYR A 128 14.07 13.25 -2.48
CA TYR A 128 12.91 12.37 -2.65
C TYR A 128 13.39 10.94 -2.80
N VAL A 129 13.04 10.09 -1.83
CA VAL A 129 13.52 8.71 -1.77
C VAL A 129 12.34 7.74 -1.76
N ALA A 130 12.57 6.48 -2.16
CA ALA A 130 11.55 5.46 -2.03
C ALA A 130 11.11 5.28 -0.57
N ASN A 131 9.79 5.15 -0.37
CA ASN A 131 9.22 4.76 0.91
C ASN A 131 9.46 3.25 1.16
N PRO A 132 10.31 2.84 2.12
CA PRO A 132 10.60 1.42 2.38
C PRO A 132 9.39 0.66 2.97
N TYR A 133 8.33 1.36 3.37
CA TYR A 133 7.10 0.77 3.88
C TYR A 133 5.98 0.70 2.83
N SER A 134 6.21 1.24 1.62
CA SER A 134 5.25 1.12 0.53
C SER A 134 5.25 -0.30 -0.04
N PRO A 135 4.06 -0.91 -0.23
CA PRO A 135 3.91 -2.20 -0.92
C PRO A 135 4.55 -2.21 -2.31
N ALA A 136 4.38 -1.13 -3.09
CA ALA A 136 4.89 -1.08 -4.46
C ALA A 136 6.44 -1.06 -4.50
N ILE A 137 7.06 -0.45 -3.49
CA ILE A 137 8.52 -0.48 -3.34
C ILE A 137 8.97 -1.84 -2.85
N GLU A 138 8.30 -2.42 -1.85
CA GLU A 138 8.61 -3.75 -1.33
C GLU A 138 8.54 -4.84 -2.40
N ASP A 139 7.42 -4.91 -3.14
CA ASP A 139 7.21 -5.90 -4.19
C ASP A 139 8.34 -5.79 -5.23
N ARG A 140 8.78 -4.57 -5.55
CA ARG A 140 9.88 -4.34 -6.47
C ARG A 140 11.25 -4.72 -5.92
N LEU A 141 11.55 -4.39 -4.66
CA LEU A 141 12.79 -4.82 -4.01
C LEU A 141 12.89 -6.34 -3.96
N ILE A 142 11.77 -7.05 -3.81
CA ILE A 142 11.70 -8.51 -3.91
C ILE A 142 11.97 -8.98 -5.35
N GLU A 143 11.32 -8.39 -6.35
CA GLU A 143 11.55 -8.72 -7.78
C GLU A 143 13.03 -8.58 -8.17
N GLU A 144 13.65 -7.47 -7.77
CA GLU A 144 15.06 -7.17 -8.03
C GLU A 144 15.98 -8.09 -7.19
N GLY A 145 15.59 -8.46 -5.96
CA GLY A 145 16.37 -9.29 -5.03
C GLY A 145 16.50 -10.77 -5.36
N THR A 146 15.81 -11.25 -6.40
CA THR A 146 15.92 -12.64 -6.86
C THR A 146 17.00 -12.85 -7.94
N GLY A 147 17.85 -11.84 -8.20
CA GLY A 147 19.02 -11.91 -9.08
C GLY A 147 20.35 -12.22 -8.36
N PRO A 148 21.43 -12.48 -9.11
CA PRO A 148 22.77 -12.76 -8.55
C PRO A 148 23.39 -11.54 -7.84
N LYS A 149 22.95 -10.32 -8.16
CA LYS A 149 23.23 -9.10 -7.41
C LYS A 149 21.95 -8.66 -6.71
N GLN A 150 22.00 -8.59 -5.39
CA GLN A 150 20.85 -8.15 -4.61
C GLN A 150 20.80 -6.60 -4.60
N PRO A 151 19.64 -5.98 -4.84
CA PRO A 151 19.42 -4.55 -4.71
C PRO A 151 19.60 -4.14 -3.25
N VAL A 152 19.51 -2.83 -3.00
CA VAL A 152 19.50 -2.28 -1.64
C VAL A 152 18.35 -2.90 -0.86
N ALA A 153 18.67 -3.80 0.08
CA ALA A 153 17.67 -4.39 0.98
C ALA A 153 16.91 -3.28 1.73
N LYS A 154 15.65 -3.56 2.07
CA LYS A 154 14.78 -2.63 2.81
C LYS A 154 15.50 -1.99 4.01
N ASP A 155 16.23 -2.78 4.79
CA ASP A 155 16.93 -2.31 5.99
C ASP A 155 18.02 -1.28 5.65
N LYS A 156 18.75 -1.47 4.55
CA LYS A 156 19.76 -0.49 4.09
C LYS A 156 19.12 0.83 3.67
N LEU A 157 17.92 0.79 3.07
CA LEU A 157 17.15 1.98 2.72
C LEU A 157 16.70 2.74 3.98
N ILE A 158 16.21 2.00 4.99
CA ILE A 158 15.85 2.56 6.30
C ILE A 158 17.07 3.21 6.97
N ASP A 159 18.21 2.53 7.03
CA ASP A 159 19.45 3.06 7.59
C ASP A 159 19.90 4.34 6.90
N ARG A 160 19.78 4.41 5.57
CA ARG A 160 20.13 5.60 4.78
C ARG A 160 19.23 6.77 5.13
N LEU A 161 17.92 6.54 5.19
CA LEU A 161 16.94 7.55 5.54
C LEU A 161 17.16 8.06 6.98
N ASN A 162 17.43 7.18 7.94
CA ASN A 162 17.79 7.56 9.30
C ASN A 162 19.01 8.49 9.34
N ARG A 163 20.05 8.23 8.53
CA ARG A 163 21.22 9.13 8.43
C ARG A 163 20.84 10.49 7.85
N LEU A 164 20.01 10.52 6.81
CA LEU A 164 19.54 11.77 6.19
C LEU A 164 18.68 12.60 7.16
N LEU A 165 17.77 11.95 7.89
CA LEU A 165 16.94 12.60 8.89
C LEU A 165 17.77 13.13 10.08
N LYS A 166 18.74 12.35 10.56
CA LYS A 166 19.69 12.83 11.57
C LYS A 166 20.49 14.04 11.08
N LYS A 167 20.93 14.03 9.82
CA LYS A 167 21.61 15.18 9.22
C LYS A 167 20.70 16.40 9.15
N LYS A 168 19.46 16.24 8.67
CA LYS A 168 18.43 17.30 8.64
C LYS A 168 18.26 17.95 10.02
N GLN A 169 18.21 17.16 11.09
CA GLN A 169 18.07 17.68 12.46
C GLN A 169 19.24 18.56 12.93
N THR A 170 20.44 18.31 12.42
CA THR A 170 21.65 19.10 12.75
C THR A 170 21.78 20.39 11.94
N LEU A 171 21.01 20.53 10.85
CA LEU A 171 21.08 21.66 9.94
C LEU A 171 19.99 22.69 10.29
N LEU A 172 20.36 23.98 10.28
CA LEU A 172 19.44 25.11 10.33
C LEU A 172 19.71 26.01 9.12
N PRO A 173 18.68 26.60 8.47
CA PRO A 173 17.25 26.47 8.75
C PRO A 173 16.64 25.15 8.23
N LYS A 174 15.66 24.59 8.96
CA LYS A 174 15.04 23.28 8.60
C LYS A 174 14.39 23.26 7.22
N ASP A 175 13.99 24.41 6.69
CA ASP A 175 13.30 24.52 5.40
C ASP A 175 14.24 24.44 4.19
N SER A 176 15.55 24.65 4.39
CA SER A 176 16.54 24.50 3.31
C SER A 176 16.91 23.04 3.04
N PHE A 177 16.53 22.08 3.90
CA PHE A 177 16.85 20.66 3.73
C PHE A 177 15.60 19.77 3.87
N VAL A 178 14.97 19.46 2.73
CA VAL A 178 13.73 18.68 2.66
C VAL A 178 14.05 17.22 2.36
N VAL A 179 13.47 16.30 3.13
CA VAL A 179 13.52 14.86 2.86
C VAL A 179 12.10 14.32 2.81
N LYS A 180 11.71 13.73 1.68
CA LYS A 180 10.37 13.19 1.44
C LYS A 180 10.43 11.79 0.84
N LEU A 181 9.35 11.03 1.02
CA LEU A 181 9.23 9.65 0.58
C LEU A 181 8.11 9.50 -0.45
N PHE A 182 8.41 8.96 -1.63
CA PHE A 182 7.37 8.60 -2.59
C PHE A 182 6.96 7.13 -2.43
N SER A 183 5.66 6.85 -2.60
CA SER A 183 5.10 5.50 -2.43
C SER A 183 5.04 4.68 -3.72
N HIS A 184 5.19 5.29 -4.90
CA HIS A 184 5.21 4.59 -6.18
C HIS A 184 6.64 4.21 -6.58
N TYR A 185 6.83 3.16 -7.36
CA TYR A 185 8.16 2.85 -7.90
C TYR A 185 8.47 3.78 -9.09
N PRO A 186 9.42 4.73 -8.98
CA PRO A 186 9.85 5.49 -10.14
C PRO A 186 10.66 4.57 -11.04
N THR A 187 10.49 4.73 -12.34
CA THR A 187 11.27 4.01 -13.35
C THR A 187 12.60 4.73 -13.66
N LEU A 188 12.91 5.80 -12.92
CA LEU A 188 14.06 6.65 -13.13
C LEU A 188 14.60 7.24 -11.83
N SER A 189 15.86 7.67 -11.88
CA SER A 189 16.42 8.63 -10.94
C SER A 189 16.71 9.94 -11.63
N MET A 190 16.73 11.01 -10.86
CA MET A 190 17.02 12.33 -11.36
C MET A 190 17.80 13.16 -10.34
N PHE A 191 18.77 13.93 -10.83
CA PHE A 191 19.45 14.97 -10.08
C PHE A 191 19.22 16.30 -10.80
N ILE A 192 18.78 17.34 -10.09
CA ILE A 192 18.59 18.67 -10.64
C ILE A 192 19.46 19.62 -9.83
N ILE A 193 20.38 20.32 -10.48
CA ILE A 193 21.24 21.34 -9.89
C ILE A 193 20.98 22.63 -10.65
N ASP A 194 20.15 23.51 -10.09
CA ASP A 194 19.64 24.72 -10.73
C ASP A 194 19.08 24.51 -12.16
N ASN A 195 19.95 24.65 -13.17
CA ASN A 195 19.63 24.58 -14.60
C ASN A 195 20.05 23.26 -15.24
N ASP A 196 20.77 22.40 -14.52
CA ASP A 196 21.34 21.16 -15.01
C ASP A 196 20.57 19.95 -14.46
N TYR A 197 20.26 19.03 -15.36
CA TYR A 197 19.47 17.83 -15.10
C TYR A 197 20.30 16.62 -15.46
N PHE A 198 20.42 15.71 -14.51
CA PHE A 198 21.03 14.40 -14.71
C PHE A 198 19.95 13.35 -14.55
N TYR A 199 19.83 12.44 -15.50
CA TYR A 199 18.79 11.42 -15.53
C TYR A 199 19.38 10.06 -15.86
N TYR A 200 18.97 9.03 -15.12
CA TYR A 200 19.19 7.64 -15.52
C TYR A 200 17.94 6.79 -15.25
N PRO A 201 17.53 5.93 -16.21
CA PRO A 201 16.47 4.97 -15.98
C PRO A 201 16.95 3.88 -15.01
N TYR A 202 16.05 3.37 -14.16
CA TYR A 202 16.35 2.15 -13.45
C TYR A 202 16.36 0.98 -14.43
N GLY A 203 17.44 0.19 -14.40
CA GLY A 203 17.52 -1.06 -15.15
C GLY A 203 16.34 -1.95 -14.83
N PHE A 204 15.68 -2.49 -15.86
CA PHE A 204 14.86 -3.67 -15.69
C PHE A 204 15.78 -4.85 -15.40
N ARG A 205 15.31 -5.85 -14.65
CA ARG A 205 16.03 -7.12 -14.38
C ARG A 205 16.66 -7.74 -15.65
N LEU A 206 16.09 -7.48 -16.83
CA LEU A 206 16.58 -7.94 -18.13
C LEU A 206 17.78 -7.14 -18.69
N LEU A 207 18.02 -5.90 -18.25
CA LEU A 207 19.07 -5.00 -18.74
C LEU A 207 20.36 -5.04 -17.89
N GLY A 208 20.35 -5.74 -16.75
CA GLY A 208 21.47 -5.77 -15.80
C GLY A 208 21.68 -4.43 -15.10
N ASP A 209 22.88 -4.23 -14.52
CA ASP A 209 23.24 -3.00 -13.78
C ASP A 209 23.65 -1.84 -14.69
N TYR A 210 23.55 -1.99 -16.00
CA TYR A 210 23.91 -0.93 -16.94
C TYR A 210 22.82 0.15 -16.92
N SER A 211 23.11 1.24 -16.22
CA SER A 211 22.22 2.40 -16.07
C SER A 211 22.99 3.67 -16.43
N PRO A 212 23.14 3.96 -17.74
CA PRO A 212 23.89 5.14 -18.19
C PRO A 212 23.18 6.41 -17.72
N LEU A 213 23.99 7.39 -17.33
CA LEU A 213 23.52 8.69 -16.87
C LEU A 213 23.64 9.70 -18.01
N THR A 214 22.57 10.46 -18.23
CA THR A 214 22.53 11.52 -19.25
C THR A 214 22.40 12.88 -18.59
N HIS A 215 23.07 13.90 -19.16
CA HIS A 215 23.02 15.29 -18.71
C HIS A 215 22.32 16.18 -19.74
N TYR A 216 21.48 17.07 -19.23
CA TYR A 216 20.72 18.07 -19.99
C TYR A 216 20.83 19.42 -19.27
N SER A 217 20.96 20.53 -20.01
CA SER A 217 21.10 21.87 -19.43
C SER A 217 20.09 22.84 -20.03
N LYS A 218 19.44 23.67 -19.20
CA LYS A 218 18.54 24.74 -19.66
C LYS A 218 19.25 25.81 -20.50
N THR A 219 20.58 25.86 -20.42
CA THR A 219 21.39 26.75 -21.27
C THR A 219 21.41 26.29 -22.73
N GLU A 220 21.03 25.04 -23.01
CA GLU A 220 20.98 24.46 -24.33
C GLU A 220 19.54 24.28 -24.81
N SER A 221 19.12 25.09 -25.78
CA SER A 221 17.73 25.09 -26.29
C SER A 221 17.24 23.72 -26.80
N ARG A 222 18.15 22.88 -27.32
CA ARG A 222 17.86 21.51 -27.77
C ARG A 222 17.42 20.56 -26.66
N ASP A 223 17.75 20.87 -25.40
CA ASP A 223 17.43 20.02 -24.24
C ASP A 223 16.04 20.32 -23.67
N ASN A 224 15.42 21.43 -24.08
CA ASN A 224 14.14 21.90 -23.54
C ASN A 224 13.02 20.84 -23.51
N PRO A 225 12.78 20.04 -24.58
CA PRO A 225 11.73 19.02 -24.55
C PRO A 225 11.96 17.96 -23.46
N MET A 226 13.21 17.54 -23.26
CA MET A 226 13.55 16.57 -22.21
C MET A 226 13.41 17.18 -20.82
N ILE A 227 13.87 18.42 -20.65
CA ILE A 227 13.74 19.16 -19.38
C ILE A 227 12.26 19.35 -19.01
N GLU A 228 11.38 19.65 -19.98
CA GLU A 228 9.94 19.75 -19.74
C GLU A 228 9.37 18.41 -19.25
N PHE A 229 9.73 17.30 -19.90
CA PHE A 229 9.34 15.97 -19.46
C PHE A 229 9.82 15.67 -18.03
N LEU A 230 11.09 15.93 -17.73
CA LEU A 230 11.69 15.69 -16.42
C LEU A 230 11.05 16.56 -15.32
N ASN A 231 10.72 17.82 -15.62
CA ASN A 231 9.98 18.67 -14.68
C ASN A 231 8.59 18.11 -14.36
N LYS A 232 7.84 17.60 -15.36
CA LYS A 232 6.55 16.93 -15.12
C LYS A 232 6.70 15.70 -14.21
N GLN A 233 7.78 14.93 -14.36
CA GLN A 233 8.06 13.80 -13.47
C GLN A 233 8.42 14.26 -12.06
N TYR A 234 9.26 15.28 -11.92
CA TYR A 234 9.58 15.90 -10.63
C TYR A 234 8.33 16.39 -9.91
N ASP A 235 7.48 17.16 -10.57
CA ASP A 235 6.27 17.74 -9.97
C ASP A 235 5.30 16.63 -9.54
N SER A 236 5.12 15.60 -10.37
CA SER A 236 4.33 14.42 -10.04
C SER A 236 4.85 13.71 -8.79
N ILE A 237 6.16 13.50 -8.69
CA ILE A 237 6.79 12.86 -7.53
C ILE A 237 6.65 13.73 -6.28
N LYS A 238 7.00 15.01 -6.39
CA LYS A 238 6.98 15.98 -5.29
C LYS A 238 5.61 16.14 -4.68
N ASN A 239 4.58 16.27 -5.51
CA ASN A 239 3.21 16.49 -5.06
C ASN A 239 2.61 15.27 -4.35
N ARG A 240 3.21 14.09 -4.55
CA ARG A 240 2.77 12.81 -3.96
C ARG A 240 3.72 12.26 -2.90
N ALA A 241 4.79 12.99 -2.60
CA ALA A 241 5.80 12.55 -1.66
C ALA A 241 5.43 12.96 -0.23
N LEU A 242 5.50 11.98 0.66
CA LEU A 242 5.17 12.08 2.08
C LEU A 242 6.35 12.67 2.85
N ASP A 243 6.07 13.37 3.94
CA ASP A 243 7.13 13.82 4.84
C ASP A 243 7.84 12.62 5.48
N ALA A 244 9.17 12.56 5.34
CA ALA A 244 9.93 11.39 5.80
C ALA A 244 9.95 11.26 7.33
N GLU A 245 9.97 12.38 8.06
CA GLU A 245 9.96 12.38 9.54
C GLU A 245 8.63 11.81 10.05
N LEU A 246 7.50 12.23 9.48
CA LEU A 246 6.19 11.67 9.82
C LEU A 246 6.14 10.15 9.64
N ILE A 247 6.63 9.63 8.52
CA ILE A 247 6.60 8.18 8.26
C ILE A 247 7.52 7.42 9.22
N PHE A 248 8.71 7.94 9.50
CA PHE A 248 9.63 7.30 10.44
C PHE A 248 9.11 7.36 11.87
N ASP A 249 8.46 8.45 12.26
CA ASP A 249 7.79 8.58 13.55
C ASP A 249 6.67 7.55 13.73
N ILE A 250 6.01 7.12 12.65
CA ILE A 250 4.95 6.10 12.69
C ILE A 250 5.51 4.67 12.79
N TYR A 251 6.62 4.38 12.10
CA TYR A 251 7.10 3.00 11.92
C TYR A 251 8.32 2.62 12.77
N GLU A 252 9.20 3.57 13.07
CA GLU A 252 10.51 3.29 13.67
C GLU A 252 10.64 3.77 15.13
N LYS A 253 9.81 4.73 15.57
CA LYS A 253 9.78 5.14 16.98
C LYS A 253 9.08 4.09 17.83
N GLN A 254 9.84 3.42 18.70
CA GLN A 254 9.33 2.39 19.62
C GLN A 254 8.47 2.94 20.77
N SER A 255 8.59 4.23 21.07
CA SER A 255 7.78 4.88 22.10
C SER A 255 7.50 6.31 21.69
N LEU A 256 6.23 6.70 21.76
CA LEU A 256 5.73 8.04 21.47
C LEU A 256 5.10 8.59 22.75
N SER A 257 5.44 9.82 23.10
CA SER A 257 4.69 10.58 24.10
C SER A 257 3.25 10.84 23.63
N ASP A 258 2.33 11.11 24.55
CA ASP A 258 0.93 11.37 24.19
C ASP A 258 0.79 12.61 23.28
N LEU A 259 1.61 13.63 23.50
CA LEU A 259 1.67 14.82 22.64
C LEU A 259 2.16 14.47 21.22
N GLU A 260 3.20 13.64 21.09
CA GLU A 260 3.66 13.18 19.76
C GLU A 260 2.58 12.36 19.05
N ARG A 261 1.91 11.45 19.76
CA ARG A 261 0.78 10.67 19.20
C ARG A 261 -0.29 11.60 18.68
N GLU A 262 -0.74 12.56 19.48
CA GLU A 262 -1.77 13.52 19.07
C GLU A 262 -1.33 14.32 17.83
N ASN A 263 -0.07 14.79 17.81
CA ASN A 263 0.48 15.52 16.68
C ASN A 263 0.57 14.68 15.39
N ILE A 264 0.91 13.39 15.50
CA ILE A 264 0.91 12.47 14.36
C ILE A 264 -0.53 12.22 13.91
N GLN A 265 -1.45 11.91 14.81
CA GLN A 265 -2.86 11.65 14.48
C GLN A 265 -3.51 12.82 13.73
N LYS A 266 -3.19 14.07 14.10
CA LYS A 266 -3.61 15.30 13.40
C LYS A 266 -3.00 15.49 12.01
N LYS A 267 -2.06 14.66 11.59
CA LYS A 267 -1.49 14.68 10.23
C LYS A 267 -2.03 13.54 9.36
N LEU A 268 -2.80 12.64 9.95
CA LEU A 268 -3.34 11.49 9.26
C LEU A 268 -4.79 11.71 8.86
N ILE A 269 -5.16 11.12 7.72
CA ILE A 269 -6.49 11.20 7.15
C ILE A 269 -7.21 9.87 7.40
N PRO A 270 -8.30 9.85 8.19
CA PRO A 270 -9.07 8.65 8.46
C PRO A 270 -9.93 8.27 7.25
N PHE A 271 -9.94 6.97 6.95
CA PHE A 271 -10.69 6.39 5.85
C PHE A 271 -11.17 4.99 6.23
N ALA A 272 -12.44 4.68 5.93
CA ALA A 272 -13.02 3.37 6.19
C ALA A 272 -13.98 2.96 5.07
N ILE A 273 -14.24 1.66 4.95
CA ILE A 273 -15.16 1.10 3.95
C ILE A 273 -16.18 0.23 4.66
N TYR A 274 -17.43 0.70 4.72
CA TYR A 274 -18.51 0.04 5.45
C TYR A 274 -19.68 -0.28 4.53
N ILE A 275 -20.48 -1.25 4.96
CA ILE A 275 -21.85 -1.44 4.48
C ILE A 275 -22.77 -0.65 5.42
N VAL A 276 -23.55 0.26 4.84
CA VAL A 276 -24.58 1.02 5.57
C VAL A 276 -25.92 0.67 4.93
N PRO A 277 -26.83 -0.03 5.64
CA PRO A 277 -28.13 -0.41 5.08
C PRO A 277 -28.91 0.81 4.57
N GLU A 278 -29.79 0.62 3.58
CA GLU A 278 -30.59 1.71 3.01
C GLU A 278 -31.43 2.41 4.10
N ALA A 279 -31.55 3.75 4.04
CA ALA A 279 -32.24 4.56 5.05
C ALA A 279 -33.69 4.10 5.33
N GLY A 280 -34.37 3.58 4.30
CA GLY A 280 -35.75 3.10 4.39
C GLY A 280 -35.90 1.73 5.06
N SER A 281 -34.82 0.94 5.12
CA SER A 281 -34.86 -0.46 5.57
C SER A 281 -35.19 -0.57 7.07
N ALA A 282 -35.92 -1.64 7.44
CA ALA A 282 -36.26 -1.92 8.83
C ALA A 282 -35.00 -2.10 9.70
N CYS A 283 -34.00 -2.82 9.17
CA CYS A 283 -32.71 -3.02 9.84
C CYS A 283 -31.98 -1.70 10.10
N TYR A 284 -31.89 -0.79 9.13
CA TYR A 284 -31.25 0.52 9.34
C TYR A 284 -31.93 1.34 10.44
N LYS A 285 -33.27 1.44 10.38
CA LYS A 285 -34.06 2.20 11.35
C LYS A 285 -33.92 1.62 12.75
N PHE A 286 -33.99 0.29 12.87
CA PHE A 286 -33.77 -0.41 14.13
C PHE A 286 -32.40 -0.06 14.72
N GLY A 287 -31.32 -0.34 14.00
CA GLY A 287 -29.96 -0.11 14.51
C GLY A 287 -29.63 1.35 14.79
N THR A 288 -30.10 2.26 13.95
CA THR A 288 -29.95 3.72 14.13
C THR A 288 -30.64 4.21 15.40
N ASN A 289 -31.84 3.69 15.69
CA ASN A 289 -32.57 4.02 16.91
C ASN A 289 -31.86 3.49 18.16
N ILE A 290 -31.26 2.29 18.08
CA ILE A 290 -30.48 1.72 19.19
C ILE A 290 -29.21 2.54 19.45
N LEU A 291 -28.45 2.89 18.41
CA LEU A 291 -27.15 3.57 18.55
C LEU A 291 -27.22 5.08 18.82
N GLY A 292 -28.39 5.69 18.69
CA GLY A 292 -28.56 7.12 18.95
C GLY A 292 -28.01 8.05 17.87
N TYR A 293 -27.58 7.54 16.71
CA TYR A 293 -26.93 8.30 15.64
C TYR A 293 -27.35 7.82 14.24
N ASP A 294 -27.98 8.72 13.47
CA ASP A 294 -28.36 8.53 12.07
C ASP A 294 -27.19 8.94 11.18
N LEU A 295 -26.42 7.93 10.77
CA LEU A 295 -25.23 8.12 9.94
C LEU A 295 -25.54 8.73 8.57
N ARG A 296 -26.68 8.40 7.96
CA ARG A 296 -27.05 8.89 6.63
C ARG A 296 -27.50 10.35 6.66
N LYS A 297 -27.99 10.83 7.81
CA LYS A 297 -28.33 12.24 8.03
C LYS A 297 -27.27 13.04 8.79
N ASN A 298 -26.21 12.38 9.26
CA ASN A 298 -25.16 12.98 10.09
C ASN A 298 -25.73 13.71 11.32
N CYS A 299 -26.65 13.05 12.05
CA CYS A 299 -27.29 13.67 13.21
C CYS A 299 -27.64 12.66 14.31
N ARG A 300 -27.71 13.12 15.56
CA ARG A 300 -28.20 12.29 16.68
C ARG A 300 -29.70 12.02 16.53
N THR A 301 -30.13 10.83 16.92
CA THR A 301 -31.55 10.49 16.99
C THR A 301 -32.16 11.01 18.29
N LYS A 302 -33.50 11.11 18.32
CA LYS A 302 -34.24 11.57 19.50
C LYS A 302 -34.18 10.56 20.66
N THR A 303 -34.10 9.28 20.36
CA THR A 303 -34.13 8.21 21.36
C THR A 303 -32.72 7.92 21.86
N GLN A 304 -32.55 7.91 23.18
CA GLN A 304 -31.27 7.68 23.86
C GLN A 304 -31.42 6.58 24.92
N GLU A 305 -32.31 5.61 24.67
CA GLU A 305 -32.72 4.53 25.59
C GLU A 305 -31.51 3.73 26.12
N PHE A 306 -30.54 3.41 25.25
CA PHE A 306 -29.36 2.62 25.60
C PHE A 306 -28.08 3.44 25.70
N LYS A 307 -28.17 4.76 25.93
CA LYS A 307 -27.02 5.68 25.86
C LYS A 307 -25.82 5.25 26.72
N ASP A 308 -26.11 4.61 27.86
CA ASP A 308 -25.10 4.17 28.82
C ASP A 308 -24.34 2.93 28.34
N TYR A 309 -24.80 2.27 27.27
CA TYR A 309 -24.22 1.04 26.71
C TYR A 309 -23.67 1.18 25.28
N PHE A 310 -23.82 2.36 24.68
CA PHE A 310 -23.39 2.61 23.29
C PHE A 310 -21.92 2.26 23.05
N GLY A 311 -21.06 2.61 24.00
CA GLY A 311 -19.61 2.53 23.84
C GLY A 311 -19.13 3.25 22.59
N GLN A 312 -18.16 2.66 21.89
CA GLN A 312 -17.56 3.26 20.70
C GLN A 312 -18.44 3.16 19.45
N ALA A 313 -19.36 2.18 19.38
CA ALA A 313 -20.18 1.95 18.19
C ALA A 313 -21.01 3.17 17.78
N SER A 314 -21.48 3.98 18.74
CA SER A 314 -22.26 5.20 18.44
C SER A 314 -21.51 6.22 17.59
N TYR A 315 -20.18 6.28 17.68
CA TYR A 315 -19.36 7.21 16.89
C TYR A 315 -19.31 6.82 15.40
N PHE A 316 -19.52 5.56 15.07
CA PHE A 316 -19.50 5.07 13.69
C PHE A 316 -20.91 5.00 13.07
N GLY A 317 -21.95 4.96 13.91
CA GLY A 317 -23.34 4.74 13.47
C GLY A 317 -23.62 3.29 13.09
N PHE A 318 -24.85 3.02 12.64
CA PHE A 318 -25.25 1.65 12.29
C PHE A 318 -24.66 1.21 10.94
N HIS A 319 -23.66 0.34 11.00
CA HIS A 319 -22.88 -0.10 9.85
C HIS A 319 -22.28 -1.50 10.08
N LEU A 320 -21.82 -2.13 9.01
CA LEU A 320 -21.00 -3.34 9.03
C LEU A 320 -19.63 -3.02 8.43
N THR A 321 -18.57 -3.32 9.18
CA THR A 321 -17.18 -3.08 8.77
C THR A 321 -16.74 -4.07 7.68
N VAL A 322 -16.41 -3.59 6.48
CA VAL A 322 -15.75 -4.40 5.44
C VAL A 322 -14.24 -4.22 5.48
N ALA A 323 -13.80 -2.96 5.65
CA ALA A 323 -12.42 -2.61 6.00
C ALA A 323 -12.44 -1.69 7.24
N ASP A 324 -11.57 -1.99 8.21
CA ASP A 324 -11.41 -1.23 9.45
C ASP A 324 -11.14 0.25 9.17
N ALA A 325 -11.25 1.08 10.21
CA ALA A 325 -10.74 2.45 10.16
C ALA A 325 -9.22 2.47 9.97
N LEU A 326 -8.81 2.92 8.79
CA LEU A 326 -7.43 3.07 8.34
C LEU A 326 -7.04 4.54 8.27
N TYR A 327 -5.75 4.79 8.35
CA TYR A 327 -5.20 6.13 8.33
C TYR A 327 -4.12 6.27 7.27
N TYR A 328 -4.22 7.34 6.49
CA TYR A 328 -3.34 7.65 5.36
C TYR A 328 -2.60 8.95 5.63
N ALA A 329 -1.40 9.08 5.08
CA ALA A 329 -0.56 10.28 5.24
C ALA A 329 -0.80 11.35 4.16
N ASP A 330 -1.63 11.04 3.15
CA ASP A 330 -1.86 11.90 1.99
C ASP A 330 -3.22 11.63 1.34
N GLU A 331 -3.89 12.70 0.91
CA GLU A 331 -5.22 12.70 0.28
C GLU A 331 -5.17 12.06 -1.11
N TYR A 332 -4.04 12.23 -1.82
CA TYR A 332 -3.91 11.67 -3.16
C TYR A 332 -3.96 10.13 -3.16
N GLU A 333 -3.41 9.47 -2.13
CA GLU A 333 -3.54 8.02 -1.96
C GLU A 333 -5.00 7.60 -1.75
N ILE A 334 -5.78 8.39 -1.00
CA ILE A 334 -7.21 8.15 -0.82
C ILE A 334 -7.96 8.30 -2.15
N GLU A 335 -7.66 9.32 -2.95
CA GLU A 335 -8.27 9.50 -4.27
C GLU A 335 -7.95 8.36 -5.23
N LEU A 336 -6.72 7.81 -5.20
CA LEU A 336 -6.39 6.61 -5.96
C LEU A 336 -7.16 5.39 -5.45
N LEU A 337 -7.28 5.22 -4.14
CA LEU A 337 -8.06 4.14 -3.54
C LEU A 337 -9.53 4.23 -3.94
N LYS A 338 -10.15 5.41 -3.84
CA LYS A 338 -11.54 5.66 -4.27
C LYS A 338 -11.77 5.20 -5.71
N LYS A 339 -10.87 5.56 -6.63
CA LYS A 339 -10.94 5.13 -8.04
C LYS A 339 -10.83 3.61 -8.18
N GLY A 340 -9.88 2.99 -7.47
CA GLY A 340 -9.70 1.54 -7.48
C GLY A 340 -10.90 0.77 -6.92
N ILE A 341 -11.45 1.24 -5.79
CA ILE A 341 -12.64 0.66 -5.15
C ILE A 341 -13.85 0.83 -6.05
N LYS A 342 -14.06 2.02 -6.64
CA LYS A 342 -15.17 2.26 -7.58
C LYS A 342 -15.12 1.34 -8.80
N SER A 343 -13.92 0.99 -9.29
CA SER A 343 -13.78 -0.01 -10.35
C SER A 343 -14.14 -1.41 -9.85
N LEU A 344 -13.58 -1.82 -8.71
CA LEU A 344 -13.80 -3.15 -8.13
C LEU A 344 -15.27 -3.40 -7.80
N VAL A 345 -15.96 -2.44 -7.18
CA VAL A 345 -17.35 -2.58 -6.73
C VAL A 345 -18.31 -2.89 -7.89
N LYS A 346 -18.01 -2.43 -9.11
CA LYS A 346 -18.80 -2.74 -10.31
C LYS A 346 -18.72 -4.21 -10.75
N GLU A 347 -17.74 -4.95 -10.26
CA GLU A 347 -17.57 -6.39 -10.55
C GLU A 347 -18.47 -7.25 -9.64
N PHE A 348 -19.08 -6.67 -8.62
CA PHE A 348 -19.96 -7.36 -7.69
C PHE A 348 -21.43 -7.11 -8.04
N GLN A 349 -22.28 -8.08 -7.71
CA GLN A 349 -23.73 -7.96 -7.77
C GLN A 349 -24.29 -7.70 -6.36
N PRO A 350 -25.46 -7.04 -6.24
CA PRO A 350 -26.15 -6.94 -4.96
C PRO A 350 -26.44 -8.34 -4.37
N PHE A 351 -26.26 -8.47 -3.06
CA PHE A 351 -26.42 -9.73 -2.31
C PHE A 351 -27.21 -9.49 -1.02
N ASP A 352 -27.69 -10.56 -0.40
CA ASP A 352 -28.49 -10.51 0.83
C ASP A 352 -27.67 -10.98 2.03
N LEU A 353 -27.77 -10.25 3.13
CA LEU A 353 -27.21 -10.64 4.41
C LEU A 353 -28.32 -11.18 5.32
N GLN A 354 -28.18 -12.45 5.70
CA GLN A 354 -28.88 -13.01 6.83
C GLN A 354 -28.20 -12.51 8.10
N PHE A 355 -28.97 -12.35 9.19
CA PHE A 355 -28.38 -11.96 10.46
C PHE A 355 -29.14 -12.51 11.65
N GLU A 356 -28.42 -12.69 12.75
CA GLU A 356 -28.95 -13.12 14.03
C GLU A 356 -28.43 -12.19 15.13
N LEU A 357 -29.30 -11.81 16.06
CA LEU A 357 -28.86 -11.09 17.26
C LEU A 357 -28.05 -12.04 18.16
N GLN A 358 -26.82 -11.65 18.47
CA GLN A 358 -25.93 -12.38 19.38
C GLN A 358 -25.48 -11.48 20.53
N GLU A 359 -25.57 -12.01 21.74
CA GLU A 359 -24.89 -11.44 22.90
C GLU A 359 -23.42 -11.87 22.92
N ARG A 360 -22.59 -11.06 23.57
CA ARG A 360 -21.14 -11.29 23.71
C ARG A 360 -20.42 -11.47 22.37
N PHE A 361 -20.86 -10.70 21.36
CA PHE A 361 -20.32 -10.73 20.01
C PHE A 361 -20.01 -9.31 19.49
N PRO A 362 -18.79 -9.04 19.00
CA PRO A 362 -17.65 -9.97 18.88
C PRO A 362 -16.87 -10.19 20.18
N ASP A 363 -17.17 -9.43 21.23
CA ASP A 363 -16.55 -9.49 22.57
C ASP A 363 -17.58 -9.57 23.69
N ASP A 364 -17.11 -9.84 24.91
CA ASP A 364 -17.96 -10.20 26.05
C ASP A 364 -18.85 -9.05 26.57
N ARG A 365 -18.70 -7.82 26.05
CA ARG A 365 -19.49 -6.63 26.42
C ARG A 365 -20.33 -6.09 25.26
N SER A 366 -20.34 -6.79 24.13
CA SER A 366 -21.02 -6.34 22.92
C SER A 366 -22.27 -7.15 22.62
N ILE A 367 -23.28 -6.48 22.08
CA ILE A 367 -24.45 -7.09 21.43
C ILE A 367 -24.45 -6.62 19.98
N SER A 368 -24.58 -7.56 19.05
CA SER A 368 -24.48 -7.29 17.61
C SER A 368 -25.44 -8.17 16.80
N LEU A 369 -25.74 -7.74 15.58
CA LEU A 369 -26.34 -8.60 14.56
C LEU A 369 -25.20 -9.33 13.81
N ALA A 370 -24.94 -10.58 14.16
CA ALA A 370 -23.97 -11.42 13.46
C ALA A 370 -24.50 -11.76 12.07
N CYS A 371 -23.72 -11.50 11.03
CA CYS A 371 -24.17 -11.60 9.65
C CYS A 371 -23.62 -12.87 8.97
N VAL A 372 -24.43 -13.45 8.09
CA VAL A 372 -24.05 -14.54 7.20
C VAL A 372 -24.35 -14.11 5.77
N ASP A 373 -23.34 -14.24 4.91
CA ASP A 373 -23.44 -14.05 3.47
C ASP A 373 -23.22 -15.40 2.79
N GLU A 374 -24.30 -16.01 2.29
CA GLU A 374 -24.21 -17.29 1.58
C GLU A 374 -23.61 -17.15 0.17
N SER A 375 -23.56 -15.94 -0.39
CA SER A 375 -22.98 -15.70 -1.72
C SER A 375 -21.46 -15.66 -1.72
N GLY A 376 -20.84 -15.42 -0.55
CA GLY A 376 -19.39 -15.21 -0.42
C GLY A 376 -18.89 -13.85 -0.94
N ALA A 377 -19.78 -12.96 -1.38
CA ALA A 377 -19.43 -11.65 -1.91
C ALA A 377 -18.74 -10.77 -0.86
N LEU A 378 -19.25 -10.76 0.37
CA LEU A 378 -18.73 -9.99 1.49
C LEU A 378 -17.32 -10.44 1.90
N GLU A 379 -17.10 -11.76 1.98
CA GLU A 379 -15.78 -12.32 2.24
C GLU A 379 -14.80 -11.95 1.12
N THR A 380 -15.21 -12.08 -0.13
CA THR A 380 -14.39 -11.70 -1.30
C THR A 380 -14.03 -10.21 -1.28
N LEU A 381 -15.00 -9.33 -1.00
CA LEU A 381 -14.77 -7.89 -0.85
C LEU A 381 -13.77 -7.58 0.27
N HIS A 382 -13.91 -8.24 1.43
CA HIS A 382 -12.97 -8.07 2.53
C HIS A 382 -11.54 -8.43 2.11
N PHE A 383 -11.33 -9.57 1.45
CA PHE A 383 -10.01 -9.99 0.97
C PHE A 383 -9.39 -8.99 -0.03
N GLU A 384 -10.19 -8.49 -0.98
CA GLU A 384 -9.75 -7.46 -1.93
C GLU A 384 -9.30 -6.18 -1.20
N PHE A 385 -10.06 -5.73 -0.20
CA PHE A 385 -9.69 -4.53 0.57
C PHE A 385 -8.50 -4.76 1.49
N VAL A 386 -8.29 -5.96 2.05
CA VAL A 386 -7.06 -6.29 2.78
C VAL A 386 -5.83 -6.12 1.88
N HIS A 387 -5.91 -6.53 0.62
CA HIS A 387 -4.79 -6.37 -0.30
C HIS A 387 -4.62 -4.93 -0.81
N ARG A 388 -5.71 -4.24 -1.15
CA ARG A 388 -5.65 -2.92 -1.79
C ARG A 388 -5.55 -1.75 -0.82
N CYS A 389 -6.25 -1.82 0.32
CA CYS A 389 -6.39 -0.70 1.25
C CYS A 389 -5.44 -0.84 2.44
N TYR A 390 -5.50 -1.95 3.18
CA TYR A 390 -4.76 -2.12 4.43
C TYR A 390 -3.24 -2.06 4.25
N ARG A 391 -2.71 -2.63 3.17
CA ARG A 391 -1.26 -2.58 2.88
C ARG A 391 -0.75 -1.16 2.59
N ARG A 392 -1.63 -0.25 2.14
CA ARG A 392 -1.27 1.14 1.80
C ARG A 392 -1.45 2.10 2.97
N ALA A 393 -2.28 1.73 3.95
CA ALA A 393 -2.47 2.53 5.15
C ALA A 393 -1.18 2.60 5.98
N VAL A 394 -0.88 3.78 6.52
CA VAL A 394 0.28 3.95 7.41
C VAL A 394 -0.04 3.51 8.84
N ALA A 395 -1.31 3.63 9.24
CA ALA A 395 -1.78 3.25 10.57
C ALA A 395 -3.25 2.80 10.57
N SER A 396 -3.71 2.38 11.75
CA SER A 396 -5.08 1.97 12.11
C SER A 396 -5.32 2.26 13.59
N ASN A 397 -6.55 2.01 14.07
CA ASN A 397 -6.87 2.03 15.50
C ASN A 397 -6.08 1.00 16.36
N TYR A 398 -5.34 0.08 15.72
CA TYR A 398 -4.49 -0.93 16.36
C TYR A 398 -3.00 -0.59 16.33
N SER A 399 -2.63 0.51 15.67
CA SER A 399 -1.23 0.95 15.58
C SER A 399 -0.83 1.71 16.84
N GLU A 400 0.46 1.68 17.20
CA GLU A 400 1.00 2.31 18.43
C GLU A 400 0.72 3.82 18.51
N VAL A 401 0.62 4.48 17.36
CA VAL A 401 0.23 5.89 17.21
C VAL A 401 -1.13 6.17 17.87
N PHE A 402 -2.04 5.18 17.93
CA PHE A 402 -3.36 5.28 18.56
C PHE A 402 -3.44 4.61 19.94
N GLY A 403 -2.29 4.23 20.50
CA GLY A 403 -2.11 3.69 21.85
C GLY A 403 -2.05 2.15 21.91
N GLU A 404 -1.01 1.62 22.54
CA GLU A 404 -0.77 0.16 22.69
C GLU A 404 -1.92 -0.60 23.38
N LYS A 405 -2.62 0.06 24.31
CA LYS A 405 -3.65 -0.59 25.13
C LYS A 405 -4.78 -1.15 24.27
N LYS A 406 -5.24 -0.45 23.23
CA LYS A 406 -6.38 -0.90 22.41
C LYS A 406 -6.08 -2.16 21.59
N ALA A 407 -4.83 -2.32 21.14
CA ALA A 407 -4.43 -3.51 20.38
C ALA A 407 -4.24 -4.73 21.29
N LYS A 408 -3.58 -4.56 22.44
CA LYS A 408 -3.24 -5.64 23.38
C LYS A 408 -4.43 -6.11 24.23
N THR A 409 -5.45 -5.27 24.43
CA THR A 409 -6.69 -5.66 25.13
C THR A 409 -7.71 -6.36 24.23
N ASN A 410 -7.42 -6.52 22.93
CA ASN A 410 -8.31 -7.24 22.03
C ASN A 410 -8.25 -8.75 22.34
N ARG A 411 -9.43 -9.39 22.49
CA ARG A 411 -9.58 -10.83 22.77
C ARG A 411 -8.78 -11.73 21.82
N ASN A 412 -8.67 -11.35 20.55
CA ASN A 412 -7.91 -12.13 19.57
C ASN A 412 -6.39 -11.98 19.76
N TYR A 413 -5.93 -10.81 20.23
CA TYR A 413 -4.54 -10.62 20.62
C TYR A 413 -4.21 -11.53 21.81
N ALA A 414 -5.04 -11.55 22.86
CA ALA A 414 -4.83 -12.44 24.01
C ALA A 414 -4.79 -13.93 23.64
N LYS A 415 -5.60 -14.37 22.66
CA LYS A 415 -5.61 -15.77 22.19
C LYS A 415 -4.40 -16.14 21.35
N ASN A 416 -3.87 -15.22 20.54
CA ASN A 416 -2.69 -15.46 19.71
C ASN A 416 -1.91 -14.15 19.47
N PRO A 417 -1.04 -13.75 20.41
CA PRO A 417 -0.30 -12.49 20.33
C PRO A 417 0.61 -12.46 19.10
N VAL A 418 1.35 -13.55 18.87
CA VAL A 418 2.34 -13.66 17.78
C VAL A 418 1.70 -13.46 16.40
N ARG A 419 0.53 -14.10 16.15
CA ARG A 419 -0.20 -13.89 14.89
C ARG A 419 -0.70 -12.44 14.81
N SER A 420 -1.30 -11.95 15.89
CA SER A 420 -1.92 -10.62 15.92
C SER A 420 -0.89 -9.52 15.64
N GLU A 421 0.31 -9.61 16.21
CA GLU A 421 1.44 -8.72 15.92
C GLU A 421 1.85 -8.77 14.46
N LYS A 422 1.96 -9.98 13.87
CA LYS A 422 2.27 -10.12 12.44
C LYS A 422 1.20 -9.47 11.56
N MET A 423 -0.08 -9.64 11.90
CA MET A 423 -1.18 -9.04 11.15
C MET A 423 -1.25 -7.52 11.32
N ILE A 424 -1.04 -7.00 12.53
CA ILE A 424 -0.96 -5.55 12.77
C ILE A 424 0.23 -4.95 12.02
N LYS A 425 1.41 -5.59 12.06
CA LYS A 425 2.59 -5.11 11.33
C LYS A 425 2.36 -5.08 9.82
N ARG A 426 1.73 -6.12 9.27
CA ARG A 426 1.57 -6.29 7.82
C ARG A 426 0.36 -5.56 7.24
N TYR A 427 -0.75 -5.60 7.95
CA TYR A 427 -2.07 -5.20 7.49
C TYR A 427 -2.77 -4.31 8.50
N LYS A 428 -2.09 -3.76 9.50
CA LYS A 428 -2.65 -2.80 10.45
C LYS A 428 -3.86 -3.29 11.26
N ALA A 429 -4.25 -4.56 11.21
CA ALA A 429 -5.40 -5.06 11.98
C ALA A 429 -5.18 -6.51 12.43
N PRO A 430 -5.56 -6.88 13.66
CA PRO A 430 -5.30 -8.22 14.18
C PRO A 430 -6.30 -9.29 13.71
N TYR A 431 -7.54 -8.90 13.38
CA TYR A 431 -8.67 -9.82 13.15
C TYR A 431 -9.15 -9.87 11.68
N ILE A 432 -8.23 -9.72 10.74
CA ILE A 432 -8.48 -9.86 9.30
C ILE A 432 -8.37 -11.32 8.82
N LEU A 433 -8.80 -11.57 7.58
CA LEU A 433 -8.72 -12.86 6.89
C LEU A 433 -9.53 -13.93 7.67
N ARG A 434 -8.90 -14.98 8.18
CA ARG A 434 -9.53 -16.09 8.92
C ARG A 434 -10.32 -15.69 10.18
N TYR A 435 -10.20 -14.46 10.66
CA TYR A 435 -10.94 -13.95 11.83
C TYR A 435 -11.96 -12.88 11.47
N PHE A 436 -12.22 -12.68 10.18
CA PHE A 436 -13.27 -11.77 9.72
C PHE A 436 -14.64 -12.31 10.19
N LYS A 437 -15.34 -11.48 10.96
CA LYS A 437 -16.62 -11.80 11.59
C LYS A 437 -17.59 -10.66 11.29
N PRO A 438 -18.30 -10.71 10.16
CA PRO A 438 -19.14 -9.59 9.73
C PRO A 438 -20.32 -9.42 10.71
N HIS A 439 -20.55 -8.19 11.15
CA HIS A 439 -21.65 -7.86 12.04
C HIS A 439 -22.01 -6.38 11.99
N PHE A 440 -23.24 -6.09 12.40
CA PHE A 440 -23.66 -4.75 12.78
C PHE A 440 -23.61 -4.63 14.31
N SER A 441 -22.67 -3.84 14.84
CA SER A 441 -22.60 -3.58 16.29
C SER A 441 -23.80 -2.74 16.72
N LEU A 442 -24.48 -3.15 17.79
CA LEU A 442 -25.61 -2.40 18.37
C LEU A 442 -25.20 -1.70 19.66
N LEU A 443 -24.51 -2.42 20.56
CA LEU A 443 -24.03 -1.92 21.84
C LEU A 443 -22.64 -2.53 22.11
N THR A 444 -21.71 -1.76 22.68
CA THR A 444 -20.31 -2.21 22.87
C THR A 444 -19.79 -2.06 24.30
N ASP A 445 -20.64 -1.62 25.23
CA ASP A 445 -20.24 -1.41 26.63
C ASP A 445 -21.25 -2.00 27.64
N VAL A 446 -22.00 -3.03 27.25
CA VAL A 446 -23.02 -3.65 28.11
C VAL A 446 -22.34 -4.37 29.28
N PRO A 447 -22.67 -4.04 30.54
CA PRO A 447 -22.15 -4.75 31.70
C PRO A 447 -22.59 -6.23 31.72
N PRO A 448 -21.74 -7.18 32.15
CA PRO A 448 -22.07 -8.61 32.14
C PRO A 448 -23.37 -8.96 32.86
N GLU A 449 -23.69 -8.28 33.95
CA GLU A 449 -24.90 -8.45 34.76
C GLU A 449 -26.18 -7.94 34.08
N LYS A 450 -26.03 -7.03 33.10
CA LYS A 450 -27.14 -6.48 32.30
C LYS A 450 -27.31 -7.14 30.94
N MET A 451 -26.33 -7.94 30.50
CA MET A 451 -26.30 -8.55 29.16
C MET A 451 -27.60 -9.29 28.80
N ALA A 452 -28.05 -10.22 29.64
CA ALA A 452 -29.22 -11.05 29.34
C ALA A 452 -30.53 -10.26 29.33
N GLU A 453 -30.64 -9.21 30.16
CA GLU A 453 -31.80 -8.31 30.23
C GLU A 453 -31.89 -7.49 28.93
N VAL A 454 -30.81 -6.80 28.58
CA VAL A 454 -30.73 -5.96 27.38
C VAL A 454 -30.88 -6.80 26.11
N PHE A 455 -30.26 -7.98 26.05
CA PHE A 455 -30.38 -8.88 24.90
C PHE A 455 -31.82 -9.33 24.68
N ARG A 456 -32.54 -9.71 25.74
CA ARG A 456 -33.95 -10.15 25.64
C ARG A 456 -34.85 -9.04 25.12
N ASP A 457 -34.65 -7.81 25.61
CA ASP A 457 -35.38 -6.64 25.14
C ASP A 457 -35.14 -6.39 23.65
N LEU A 458 -33.86 -6.33 23.24
CA LEU A 458 -33.48 -6.14 21.83
C LEU A 458 -34.03 -7.25 20.94
N LYS A 459 -33.95 -8.52 21.35
CA LYS A 459 -34.36 -9.68 20.54
C LYS A 459 -35.80 -9.58 20.04
N SER A 460 -36.71 -9.04 20.85
CA SER A 460 -38.13 -8.86 20.48
C SER A 460 -38.36 -7.78 19.41
N ARG A 461 -37.36 -6.91 19.17
CA ARG A 461 -37.43 -5.75 18.27
C ARG A 461 -36.65 -5.95 16.97
N VAL A 462 -35.87 -7.03 16.85
CA VAL A 462 -35.01 -7.31 15.69
C VAL A 462 -35.89 -7.61 14.47
N PRO A 463 -35.66 -6.95 13.32
CA PRO A 463 -36.39 -7.28 12.10
C PRO A 463 -36.01 -8.68 11.59
N GLU A 464 -36.99 -9.45 11.13
CA GLU A 464 -36.77 -10.82 10.64
C GLU A 464 -36.30 -10.87 9.18
N SER A 465 -36.45 -9.78 8.43
CA SER A 465 -36.13 -9.77 7.00
C SER A 465 -34.63 -9.60 6.75
N PRO A 466 -34.05 -10.35 5.79
CA PRO A 466 -32.67 -10.15 5.35
C PRO A 466 -32.40 -8.72 4.90
N VAL A 467 -31.15 -8.28 4.97
CA VAL A 467 -30.74 -6.97 4.42
C VAL A 467 -30.16 -7.15 3.04
N ARG A 468 -30.82 -6.58 2.03
CA ARG A 468 -30.26 -6.46 0.67
C ARG A 468 -29.17 -5.39 0.65
N ILE A 469 -27.94 -5.78 0.31
CA ILE A 469 -26.80 -4.88 0.18
C ILE A 469 -26.62 -4.52 -1.29
N ARG A 470 -26.73 -3.22 -1.59
CA ARG A 470 -26.62 -2.67 -2.95
C ARG A 470 -25.44 -1.75 -3.15
N SER A 471 -24.79 -1.33 -2.07
CA SER A 471 -23.71 -0.36 -2.10
C SER A 471 -22.72 -0.56 -0.96
N LEU A 472 -21.52 -0.02 -1.15
CA LEU A 472 -20.55 0.27 -0.11
C LEU A 472 -20.51 1.76 0.16
N CYS A 473 -20.18 2.14 1.39
CA CYS A 473 -19.98 3.52 1.81
C CYS A 473 -18.51 3.73 2.16
N LEU A 474 -17.89 4.70 1.48
CA LEU A 474 -16.60 5.25 1.85
C LEU A 474 -16.81 6.30 2.93
N MET A 475 -16.05 6.19 4.01
CA MET A 475 -16.29 6.97 5.21
C MET A 475 -15.04 7.69 5.66
N THR A 476 -15.23 8.85 6.25
CA THR A 476 -14.17 9.67 6.83
C THR A 476 -14.63 10.25 8.15
N ARG A 477 -13.72 10.97 8.81
CA ARG A 477 -13.97 11.69 10.04
C ARG A 477 -13.07 12.93 10.06
N THR A 478 -13.65 14.11 10.23
CA THR A 478 -12.82 15.31 10.39
C THR A 478 -12.16 15.32 11.77
N GLN A 479 -11.02 15.99 11.91
CA GLN A 479 -10.23 15.96 13.15
C GLN A 479 -10.97 16.50 14.38
N ASN A 480 -11.94 17.39 14.16
CA ASN A 480 -12.72 18.01 15.22
C ASN A 480 -14.05 17.31 15.50
N GLN A 481 -14.38 16.24 14.75
CA GLN A 481 -15.62 15.50 14.91
C GLN A 481 -15.37 14.14 15.56
N SER A 482 -16.21 13.81 16.54
CA SER A 482 -16.20 12.48 17.14
C SER A 482 -16.87 11.43 16.24
N TYR A 483 -17.79 11.85 15.36
CA TYR A 483 -18.60 10.97 14.53
C TYR A 483 -18.01 10.79 13.14
N TRP A 484 -18.13 9.57 12.62
CA TRP A 484 -17.85 9.27 11.22
C TRP A 484 -19.01 9.70 10.33
N GLU A 485 -18.66 10.04 9.09
CA GLU A 485 -19.60 10.44 8.05
C GLU A 485 -19.31 9.73 6.74
N ILE A 486 -20.35 9.56 5.93
CA ILE A 486 -20.21 9.07 4.56
C ILE A 486 -19.60 10.21 3.73
N MET A 487 -18.49 9.92 3.04
CA MET A 487 -17.83 10.90 2.18
C MET A 487 -18.80 11.38 1.10
N LYS A 488 -18.64 12.64 0.66
CA LYS A 488 -19.32 13.11 -0.55
C LYS A 488 -18.94 12.21 -1.73
N ASP A 489 -19.96 11.73 -2.47
CA ASP A 489 -19.82 10.74 -3.55
C ASP A 489 -19.22 9.39 -3.08
N GLY A 490 -19.32 9.10 -1.78
CA GLY A 490 -18.78 7.91 -1.14
C GLY A 490 -19.70 6.69 -1.15
N GLU A 491 -20.95 6.83 -1.61
CA GLU A 491 -21.85 5.68 -1.81
C GLU A 491 -21.61 5.07 -3.19
N LEU A 492 -21.09 3.85 -3.22
CA LEU A 492 -20.66 3.13 -4.41
C LEU A 492 -21.59 1.93 -4.63
N HIS A 493 -22.40 1.97 -5.68
CA HIS A 493 -23.33 0.90 -6.02
C HIS A 493 -22.65 -0.25 -6.76
N PHE A 494 -23.07 -1.47 -6.44
CA PHE A 494 -22.73 -2.68 -7.18
C PHE A 494 -23.26 -2.64 -8.62
N GLY A 495 -22.66 -3.45 -9.51
CA GLY A 495 -22.89 -3.43 -10.96
C GLY A 495 -24.17 -4.07 -11.43
#